data_AF-A0A7C7HPC7-F1
#
_entry.id   AF-A0A7C7HPC7-F1
#
_cell.length_a   1.000
_cell.length_b   1.000
_cell.length_c   1.000
_cell.angle_alpha   90.00
_cell.angle_beta   90.00
_cell.angle_gamma   90.00
#
_symmetry.space_group_name_H-M   'P 1'
#
loop_
_entity.id
_entity.type
_entity.pdbx_description
1 polymer ?
#
loop_
_entity_poly.entity_id
_entity_poly.type
_entity_poly.pdbx_seq_one_letter_code
_entity_poly.pdbx_strand_id
1 'polypeptide(L)'
;MSDQALSGQRVLIRVDFNVPISHGEVMSDARIQASIPTCRLALAAGACVILMSHLGRPVEGTFDATASLAPVAGRLAELLGCPVRLVSNWLDGVEVRPGEVVLCENVRFNHGEK
;
A
#
# COMPACT_ATOMS: atom_id res chain seq x y z
N MET A 1 20.65 2.10 0.28
CA MET A 1 19.79 1.29 1.17
C MET A 1 20.67 0.16 1.66
N SER A 2 20.75 -0.01 2.99
CA SER A 2 21.69 -0.87 3.71
C SER A 2 21.61 -2.34 3.32
N ASP A 3 22.72 -3.05 3.56
CA ASP A 3 22.98 -4.50 3.40
C ASP A 3 22.07 -5.43 4.22
N GLN A 4 20.78 -5.10 4.40
CA GLN A 4 19.83 -6.06 4.98
C GLN A 4 19.41 -7.07 3.91
N ALA A 5 19.58 -8.35 4.23
CA ALA A 5 19.00 -9.43 3.43
C ALA A 5 17.46 -9.39 3.55
N LEU A 6 16.80 -8.89 2.51
CA LEU A 6 15.33 -8.84 2.44
C LEU A 6 14.70 -10.11 1.84
N SER A 7 15.53 -11.01 1.31
CA SER A 7 15.05 -12.23 0.67
C SER A 7 14.25 -13.09 1.65
N GLY A 8 13.01 -13.41 1.27
CA GLY A 8 12.07 -14.17 2.09
C GLY A 8 11.47 -13.40 3.28
N GLN A 9 11.89 -12.16 3.53
CA GLN A 9 11.39 -11.35 4.64
C GLN A 9 10.07 -10.68 4.29
N ARG A 10 9.21 -10.49 5.29
CA ARG A 10 8.03 -9.63 5.19
C ARG A 10 8.45 -8.19 5.49
N VAL A 11 8.32 -7.32 4.50
CA VAL A 11 8.76 -5.92 4.58
C VAL A 11 7.54 -5.02 4.56
N LEU A 12 7.25 -4.41 5.71
CA LEU A 12 6.21 -3.38 5.85
C LEU A 12 6.80 -2.01 5.50
N ILE A 13 6.21 -1.33 4.53
CA ILE A 13 6.68 -0.03 4.03
C ILE A 13 5.57 1.00 4.19
N ARG A 14 5.82 2.01 5.03
CA ARG A 14 4.96 3.18 5.15
C ARG A 14 5.23 4.13 3.98
N VAL A 15 4.21 4.38 3.18
CA VAL A 15 4.28 5.22 1.98
C VAL A 15 3.25 6.34 2.04
N ASP A 16 3.46 7.40 1.26
CA ASP A 16 2.49 8.48 1.07
C ASP A 16 1.71 8.24 -0.23
N PHE A 17 0.51 7.69 -0.12
CA PHE A 17 -0.46 7.55 -1.20
C PHE A 17 -1.69 8.41 -0.97
N ASN A 18 -1.55 9.50 -0.19
CA ASN A 18 -2.62 10.46 -0.04
C ASN A 18 -2.71 11.30 -1.33
N VAL A 19 -3.38 10.75 -2.32
CA VAL A 19 -3.56 11.28 -3.68
C VAL A 19 -4.98 11.80 -3.87
N PRO A 20 -5.20 12.77 -4.76
CA PRO A 20 -6.54 13.19 -5.12
C PRO A 20 -7.28 12.05 -5.84
N ILE A 21 -8.48 11.71 -5.36
CA ILE A 21 -9.37 10.74 -5.97
C ILE A 21 -10.66 11.45 -6.38
N SER A 22 -11.16 11.18 -7.59
CA SER A 22 -12.44 11.67 -8.09
C SER A 22 -13.14 10.55 -8.84
N HIS A 23 -14.43 10.34 -8.57
CA HIS A 23 -15.24 9.28 -9.18
C HIS A 23 -14.60 7.86 -9.12
N GLY A 24 -13.86 7.58 -8.05
CA GLY A 24 -13.16 6.29 -7.87
C GLY A 24 -11.86 6.16 -8.65
N GLU A 25 -11.35 7.22 -9.28
CA GLU A 25 -10.12 7.23 -10.05
C GLU A 25 -9.05 8.14 -9.42
N VAL A 26 -7.77 7.75 -9.55
CA VAL A 26 -6.63 8.54 -9.11
C VAL A 26 -6.37 9.66 -10.11
N MET A 27 -6.55 10.91 -9.68
CA MET A 27 -6.41 12.08 -10.56
C MET A 27 -4.95 12.50 -10.78
N SER A 28 -4.08 12.19 -9.81
CA SER A 28 -2.64 12.41 -9.91
C SER A 28 -1.92 11.32 -9.13
N ASP A 29 -1.01 10.62 -9.81
CA ASP A 29 -0.29 9.47 -9.28
C ASP A 29 1.17 9.79 -8.92
N ALA A 30 1.57 11.07 -8.91
CA ALA A 30 2.97 11.47 -8.68
C ALA A 30 3.55 10.88 -7.37
N ARG A 31 2.74 10.83 -6.31
CA ARG A 31 3.13 10.21 -5.03
C ARG A 31 3.24 8.68 -5.09
N ILE A 32 2.39 8.05 -5.89
CA ILE A 32 2.43 6.62 -6.16
C ILE A 32 3.72 6.29 -6.92
N GLN A 33 3.97 7.01 -8.01
CA GLN A 33 5.18 6.87 -8.84
C GLN A 33 6.47 7.03 -8.02
N ALA A 34 6.50 8.01 -7.10
CA ALA A 34 7.65 8.23 -6.23
C ALA A 34 8.01 7.01 -5.35
N SER A 35 7.03 6.14 -5.05
CA SER A 35 7.24 4.94 -4.22
C SER A 35 7.62 3.69 -5.04
N ILE A 36 7.46 3.72 -6.36
CA ILE A 36 7.72 2.59 -7.26
C ILE A 36 9.17 2.09 -7.18
N PRO A 37 10.22 2.95 -7.16
CA PRO A 37 11.61 2.48 -7.05
C PRO A 37 11.85 1.67 -5.77
N THR A 38 11.29 2.10 -4.64
CA THR A 38 11.41 1.38 -3.36
C THR A 38 10.71 0.03 -3.40
N CYS A 39 9.51 -0.03 -3.97
CA CYS A 39 8.77 -1.29 -4.13
C CYS A 39 9.54 -2.27 -5.02
N ARG A 40 10.05 -1.79 -6.17
CA ARG A 40 10.83 -2.61 -7.10
C ARG A 40 12.12 -3.12 -6.46
N LEU A 41 12.80 -2.31 -5.67
CA LEU A 41 14.01 -2.75 -4.96
C LEU A 41 13.71 -3.85 -3.95
N ALA A 42 12.66 -3.72 -3.15
CA ALA A 42 12.26 -4.75 -2.19
C ALA A 42 11.87 -6.05 -2.90
N LEU A 43 11.10 -5.97 -3.99
CA LEU A 43 10.73 -7.12 -4.81
C LEU A 43 11.96 -7.79 -5.45
N ALA A 44 12.88 -7.02 -6.01
CA ALA A 44 14.12 -7.53 -6.61
C ALA A 44 15.04 -8.20 -5.57
N ALA A 45 14.98 -7.77 -4.31
CA ALA A 45 15.66 -8.41 -3.20
C ALA A 45 14.97 -9.68 -2.68
N GLY A 46 13.84 -10.09 -3.26
CA GLY A 46 13.09 -11.30 -2.89
C GLY A 46 12.18 -11.12 -1.67
N ALA A 47 11.81 -9.88 -1.33
CA ALA A 47 10.92 -9.60 -0.20
C ALA A 47 9.46 -9.96 -0.49
N CYS A 48 8.69 -10.11 0.59
CA CYS A 48 7.24 -10.09 0.59
C CYS A 48 6.81 -8.65 0.95
N VAL A 49 6.27 -7.88 0.00
CA VAL A 49 6.06 -6.43 0.19
C VAL A 49 4.66 -6.16 0.74
N ILE A 50 4.60 -5.47 1.88
CA ILE A 50 3.36 -4.98 2.50
C ILE A 50 3.43 -3.46 2.54
N LEU A 51 2.52 -2.79 1.86
CA LEU A 51 2.44 -1.34 1.82
C LEU A 51 1.35 -0.86 2.77
N MET A 52 1.63 0.21 3.51
CA MET A 52 0.61 0.88 4.32
C MET A 52 0.60 2.37 4.01
N SER A 53 -0.60 2.92 3.80
CA SER A 53 -0.75 4.35 3.57
C SER A 53 -1.97 4.93 4.25
N HIS A 54 -2.04 6.26 4.29
CA HIS A 54 -3.24 6.97 4.68
C HIS A 54 -3.82 7.66 3.44
N LEU A 55 -5.13 7.87 3.46
CA LEU A 55 -5.83 8.67 2.45
C LEU A 55 -6.87 9.56 3.14
N GLY A 56 -6.88 10.85 2.82
CA GLY A 56 -7.83 11.79 3.39
C GLY A 56 -7.79 11.84 4.93
N ARG A 57 -8.94 12.13 5.54
CA ARG A 57 -9.12 12.25 7.00
C ARG A 57 -10.41 11.55 7.45
N PRO A 58 -10.52 10.23 7.30
CA PRO A 58 -11.72 9.50 7.72
C PRO A 58 -11.90 9.52 9.24
N VAL A 59 -13.10 9.11 9.66
CA VAL A 59 -13.42 8.84 11.07
C VAL A 59 -12.83 7.47 11.43
N GLU A 60 -12.09 7.40 12.54
CA GLU A 60 -11.53 6.13 13.02
C GLU A 60 -12.64 5.14 13.39
N GLY A 61 -12.39 3.85 13.18
CA GLY A 61 -13.34 2.76 13.42
C GLY A 61 -14.47 2.66 12.40
N THR A 62 -14.54 3.58 11.43
CA THR A 62 -15.61 3.61 10.42
C THR A 62 -15.01 3.52 9.02
N PHE A 63 -15.46 2.52 8.26
CA PHE A 63 -15.08 2.41 6.85
C PHE A 63 -15.78 3.53 6.04
N ASP A 64 -14.98 4.21 5.22
CA ASP A 64 -15.45 5.22 4.27
C ASP A 64 -14.92 4.87 2.87
N ALA A 65 -15.83 4.51 1.97
CA ALA A 65 -15.47 4.12 0.60
C ALA A 65 -14.73 5.23 -0.16
N THR A 66 -14.97 6.51 0.16
CA THR A 66 -14.29 7.65 -0.47
C THR A 66 -12.85 7.82 -0.01
N ALA A 67 -12.51 7.23 1.15
CA ALA A 67 -11.17 7.20 1.72
C ALA A 67 -10.51 5.81 1.61
N SER A 68 -11.10 4.87 0.86
CA SER A 68 -10.49 3.57 0.59
C SER A 68 -9.29 3.69 -0.36
N LEU A 69 -8.28 2.87 -0.13
CA LEU A 69 -7.10 2.74 -0.99
C LEU A 69 -7.34 1.82 -2.21
N ALA A 70 -8.57 1.34 -2.46
CA ALA A 70 -8.88 0.51 -3.63
C ALA A 70 -8.45 1.12 -4.97
N PRO A 71 -8.72 2.41 -5.28
CA PRO A 71 -8.24 3.02 -6.52
C PRO A 71 -6.71 3.08 -6.60
N VAL A 72 -6.05 3.29 -5.45
CA VAL A 72 -4.60 3.32 -5.35
C VAL A 72 -4.00 1.94 -5.61
N ALA A 73 -4.62 0.87 -5.10
CA ALA A 73 -4.20 -0.51 -5.38
C ALA A 73 -4.24 -0.82 -6.88
N GLY A 74 -5.31 -0.42 -7.57
CA GLY A 74 -5.44 -0.55 -9.02
C GLY A 74 -4.31 0.17 -9.76
N ARG A 75 -4.08 1.45 -9.43
CA ARG A 75 -3.01 2.24 -10.07
C ARG A 75 -1.61 1.71 -9.77
N LEU A 76 -1.36 1.21 -8.56
CA LEU A 76 -0.10 0.56 -8.21
C LEU A 76 0.17 -0.68 -9.04
N ALA A 77 -0.86 -1.52 -9.25
CA ALA A 77 -0.73 -2.73 -10.06
C ALA A 77 -0.30 -2.42 -11.49
N GLU A 78 -0.88 -1.37 -12.10
CA GLU A 78 -0.50 -0.88 -13.42
C GLU A 78 0.97 -0.42 -13.48
N LEU A 79 1.40 0.38 -12.50
CA LEU A 79 2.76 0.94 -12.47
C LEU A 79 3.85 -0.09 -12.13
N LEU A 80 3.51 -1.09 -11.30
CA LEU A 80 4.43 -2.18 -10.94
C LEU A 80 4.45 -3.29 -11.99
N GLY A 81 3.38 -3.45 -12.78
CA GLY A 81 3.24 -4.55 -13.73
C GLY A 81 2.99 -5.91 -13.05
N CYS A 82 2.46 -5.90 -11.83
CA CYS A 82 2.12 -7.10 -11.08
C CYS A 82 0.84 -6.89 -10.25
N PRO A 83 0.14 -7.96 -9.82
CA PRO A 83 -1.04 -7.84 -8.98
C PRO A 83 -0.71 -7.17 -7.62
N VAL A 84 -1.55 -6.22 -7.21
CA VAL A 84 -1.50 -5.60 -5.88
C VAL A 84 -2.83 -5.85 -5.19
N ARG A 85 -2.82 -6.66 -4.13
CA ARG A 85 -4.05 -7.00 -3.40
C ARG A 85 -4.29 -6.01 -2.27
N LEU A 86 -5.47 -5.39 -2.24
CA LEU A 86 -5.92 -4.60 -1.10
C LEU A 86 -6.41 -5.55 0.01
N VAL A 87 -5.99 -5.31 1.26
CA VAL A 87 -6.39 -6.10 2.42
C VAL A 87 -6.99 -5.19 3.49
N SER A 88 -8.28 -5.37 3.78
CA SER A 88 -9.02 -4.54 4.75
C SER A 88 -8.70 -4.89 6.21
N ASN A 89 -8.72 -6.17 6.57
CA ASN A 89 -8.52 -6.64 7.95
C ASN A 89 -7.06 -7.05 8.19
N TRP A 90 -6.11 -6.16 7.89
CA TRP A 90 -4.69 -6.49 7.88
C TRP A 90 -4.06 -6.59 9.28
N LEU A 91 -4.72 -6.07 10.32
CA LEU A 91 -4.26 -6.18 11.71
C LEU A 91 -4.31 -7.62 12.25
N ASP A 92 -5.24 -8.44 11.75
CA ASP A 92 -5.39 -9.85 12.14
C ASP A 92 -4.36 -10.76 11.46
N GLY A 93 -3.56 -10.21 10.54
CA GLY A 93 -2.58 -10.92 9.76
C GLY A 93 -2.70 -10.62 8.28
N VAL A 94 -1.56 -10.72 7.58
CA VAL A 94 -1.48 -10.56 6.14
C VAL A 94 -0.68 -11.72 5.58
N GLU A 95 -1.34 -12.54 4.78
CA GLU A 95 -0.67 -13.52 3.93
C GLU A 95 -0.05 -12.79 2.74
N VAL A 96 1.26 -12.99 2.55
CA VAL A 96 2.03 -12.46 1.42
C VAL A 96 3.22 -13.38 1.20
N ARG A 97 3.50 -13.70 -0.06
CA ARG A 97 4.62 -14.56 -0.46
C ARG A 97 5.77 -13.72 -1.04
N PRO A 98 7.00 -14.26 -1.11
CA PRO A 98 8.10 -13.58 -1.78
C PRO A 98 7.72 -13.19 -3.21
N GLY A 99 7.97 -11.93 -3.58
CA GLY A 99 7.61 -11.37 -4.88
C GLY A 99 6.16 -10.87 -5.01
N GLU A 100 5.33 -11.04 -3.98
CA GLU A 100 3.97 -10.46 -3.94
C GLU A 100 3.95 -9.08 -3.29
N VAL A 101 2.94 -8.30 -3.67
CA VAL A 101 2.66 -6.97 -3.10
C VAL A 101 1.24 -6.95 -2.53
N VAL A 102 1.13 -6.57 -1.27
CA VAL A 102 -0.13 -6.27 -0.60
C VAL A 102 -0.18 -4.79 -0.24
N LEU A 103 -1.33 -4.15 -0.45
CA LEU A 103 -1.66 -2.86 0.11
C LEU A 103 -2.63 -3.05 1.28
N CYS A 104 -2.24 -2.66 2.49
CA CYS A 104 -3.14 -2.55 3.61
C CYS A 104 -4.14 -1.42 3.36
N GLU A 105 -5.40 -1.64 3.73
CA GLU A 105 -6.40 -0.57 3.72
C GLU A 105 -6.01 0.58 4.66
N ASN A 106 -6.57 1.76 4.38
CA ASN A 106 -6.24 3.04 4.98
C ASN A 106 -6.03 2.95 6.49
N VAL A 107 -4.79 3.23 6.92
CA VAL A 107 -4.40 3.12 8.33
C VAL A 107 -5.24 4.00 9.25
N ARG A 108 -5.81 5.11 8.73
CA ARG A 108 -6.66 6.03 9.49
C ARG A 108 -8.07 5.50 9.77
N PHE A 109 -8.43 4.32 9.25
CA PHE A 109 -9.61 3.61 9.71
C PHE A 109 -9.40 2.93 11.07
N ASN A 110 -8.15 2.69 11.48
CA ASN A 110 -7.87 2.03 12.75
C ASN A 110 -7.91 3.02 13.91
N HIS A 111 -8.39 2.57 15.07
CA HIS A 111 -8.34 3.34 16.30
C HIS A 111 -6.89 3.53 16.76
N GLY A 112 -6.53 4.77 17.09
CA GLY A 112 -5.22 5.12 17.65
C GLY A 112 -4.12 5.42 16.62
N GLU A 113 -4.46 5.60 15.34
CA GLU A 113 -3.50 6.05 14.32
C GLU A 113 -3.32 7.58 14.31
N LYS A 114 -4.30 8.37 14.78
CA LYS A 114 -4.24 9.84 14.79
C LYS A 114 -3.20 10.44 15.75
#